data_AF-A0A946QFI3-F1
#
_entry.id   AF-A0A946QFI3-F1
#
_cell.length_a   1.000
_cell.length_b   1.000
_cell.length_c   1.000
_cell.angle_alpha   90.00
_cell.angle_beta   90.00
_cell.angle_gamma   90.00
#
_symmetry.space_group_name_H-M   'P 1'
#
loop_
_entity.id
_entity.type
_entity.pdbx_description
1 polymer ?
#
loop_
_entity_poly.entity_id
_entity_poly.type
_entity_poly.pdbx_seq_one_letter_code
_entity_poly.pdbx_strand_id
1 'polypeptide(L)'
;AEGFLVTQDKRNAGSGWGHVSAPPPIVVGKNIYFPTMVGVVYVLRWDAKILDQRALLSISDLGLAGETWSLSGLSYANGRLYARTLKELICITTTP
;
A
#
# COMPACT_ATOMS: atom_id res chain seq x y z
N ALA A 1 -24.11 20.47 -0.39
CA ALA A 1 -24.61 19.27 0.32
C ALA A 1 -23.39 18.50 0.78
N GLU A 2 -23.23 18.27 2.08
CA GLU A 2 -22.17 17.39 2.58
C GLU A 2 -22.64 15.95 2.36
N GLY A 3 -21.86 15.16 1.61
CA GLY A 3 -22.21 13.79 1.27
C GLY A 3 -22.26 12.88 2.51
N PHE A 4 -23.01 11.79 2.45
CA PHE A 4 -23.05 10.80 3.51
C PHE A 4 -21.80 9.90 3.44
N LEU A 5 -20.93 9.98 4.45
CA LEU A 5 -19.81 9.04 4.57
C LEU A 5 -20.34 7.67 5.02
N VAL A 6 -20.47 6.75 4.07
CA VAL A 6 -20.97 5.38 4.31
C VAL A 6 -20.10 4.61 5.31
N THR A 7 -18.83 5.00 5.41
CA THR A 7 -17.85 4.34 6.25
C THR A 7 -17.94 4.86 7.69
N GLN A 8 -18.64 4.15 8.57
CA GLN A 8 -18.78 4.52 10.00
C GLN A 8 -17.86 3.72 10.93
N ASP A 9 -17.05 2.82 10.37
CA ASP A 9 -16.15 1.99 11.15
C ASP A 9 -14.87 2.73 11.52
N LYS A 10 -14.68 3.03 12.81
CA LYS A 10 -13.51 3.76 13.31
C LYS A 10 -12.16 3.14 12.91
N ARG A 11 -12.11 1.85 12.59
CA ARG A 11 -10.88 1.16 12.15
C ARG A 11 -10.37 1.71 10.83
N ASN A 12 -11.23 2.27 9.99
CA ASN A 12 -10.85 2.77 8.68
C ASN A 12 -10.23 4.17 8.67
N ALA A 13 -10.33 4.88 9.80
CA ALA A 13 -9.89 6.26 9.99
C ALA A 13 -8.51 6.36 10.68
N GLY A 14 -7.90 5.21 11.01
CA GLY A 14 -6.56 5.14 11.61
C GLY A 14 -5.44 5.30 10.59
N SER A 15 -4.20 5.03 11.03
CA SER A 15 -2.99 5.12 10.21
C SER A 15 -2.83 4.01 9.16
N GLY A 16 -3.85 3.17 8.97
CA GLY A 16 -3.78 1.96 8.14
C GLY A 16 -3.09 0.76 8.78
N TRP A 17 -2.42 0.96 9.93
CA TRP A 17 -1.90 -0.11 10.77
C TRP A 17 -2.95 -0.52 11.82
N GLY A 18 -3.27 -1.81 11.93
CA GLY A 18 -4.31 -2.31 12.84
C GLY A 18 -5.06 -3.55 12.34
N HIS A 19 -6.06 -3.99 13.11
CA HIS A 19 -6.69 -5.32 13.03
C HIS A 19 -7.19 -5.75 11.63
N VAL A 20 -6.68 -6.91 11.18
CA VAL A 20 -7.18 -7.90 10.19
C VAL A 20 -7.44 -7.51 8.73
N SER A 21 -7.11 -6.29 8.30
CA SER A 21 -7.41 -5.84 6.94
C SER A 21 -6.21 -5.31 6.15
N ALA A 22 -4.99 -5.43 6.68
CA ALA A 22 -3.80 -5.01 5.94
C ALA A 22 -3.59 -5.93 4.73
N PRO A 23 -3.42 -5.39 3.52
CA PRO A 23 -3.18 -6.24 2.35
C PRO A 23 -1.86 -7.02 2.48
N PRO A 24 -1.79 -8.24 1.96
CA PRO A 24 -0.57 -9.04 2.06
C PRO A 24 0.59 -8.36 1.32
N PRO A 25 1.80 -8.37 1.89
CA PRO A 25 2.98 -7.87 1.20
C PRO A 25 3.37 -8.80 0.04
N ILE A 26 4.06 -8.23 -0.95
CA ILE A 26 4.68 -8.99 -2.04
C ILE A 26 6.17 -8.68 -2.18
N VAL A 27 6.91 -9.62 -2.74
CA VAL A 27 8.33 -9.45 -3.09
C VAL A 27 8.47 -9.29 -4.61
N VAL A 28 9.21 -8.28 -5.04
CA VAL A 28 9.70 -8.16 -6.42
C VAL A 28 11.20 -7.86 -6.37
N GLY A 29 12.01 -8.81 -6.86
CA GLY A 29 13.47 -8.72 -6.76
C GLY A 29 13.94 -8.65 -5.31
N LYS A 30 14.58 -7.55 -4.92
CA LYS A 30 15.10 -7.31 -3.55
C LYS A 30 14.17 -6.47 -2.67
N ASN A 31 13.01 -6.09 -3.19
CA ASN A 31 12.08 -5.18 -2.53
C ASN A 31 10.87 -5.95 -2.03
N ILE A 32 10.52 -5.79 -0.75
CA ILE A 32 9.18 -6.08 -0.26
C ILE A 32 8.34 -4.82 -0.33
N TYR A 33 7.13 -4.94 -0.87
CA TYR A 33 6.11 -3.92 -0.85
C TYR A 33 5.12 -4.26 0.26
N PHE A 34 5.07 -3.41 1.29
CA PHE A 34 4.16 -3.51 2.44
C PHE A 34 3.07 -2.44 2.32
N PRO A 35 1.94 -2.75 1.66
CA PRO A 35 0.80 -1.86 1.64
C PRO A 35 0.06 -1.87 2.98
N THR A 36 -0.49 -0.73 3.34
CA THR A 36 -1.45 -0.57 4.43
C THR A 36 -2.85 -0.39 3.86
N MET A 37 -3.85 -0.52 4.72
CA MET A 37 -5.24 -0.37 4.28
C MET A 37 -5.54 1.03 3.73
N VAL A 38 -4.87 2.10 4.20
CA VAL A 38 -5.12 3.49 3.77
C VAL A 38 -4.31 3.91 2.53
N GLY A 39 -3.72 2.95 1.82
CA GLY A 39 -3.01 3.20 0.56
C GLY A 39 -1.53 3.57 0.73
N VAL A 40 -1.00 3.72 1.95
CA VAL A 40 0.45 3.89 2.16
C VAL A 40 1.16 2.57 1.88
N VAL A 41 2.27 2.62 1.12
CA VAL A 41 3.11 1.49 0.75
C VAL A 41 4.54 1.74 1.23
N TYR A 42 5.01 0.88 2.11
CA TYR A 42 6.40 0.85 2.55
C TYR A 42 7.20 -0.09 1.66
N VAL A 43 8.37 0.35 1.20
CA VAL A 43 9.28 -0.47 0.41
C VAL A 43 10.50 -0.79 1.24
N LEU A 44 10.72 -2.08 1.52
CA LEU A 44 11.80 -2.56 2.37
C LEU A 44 12.76 -3.45 1.58
N ARG A 45 14.05 -3.45 1.94
CA ARG A 45 14.98 -4.51 1.54
C ARG A 45 14.73 -5.76 2.37
N TRP A 46 14.36 -6.86 1.71
CA TRP A 46 14.12 -8.12 2.41
C TRP A 46 15.41 -8.81 2.85
N ASP A 47 16.50 -8.59 2.13
CA ASP A 47 17.80 -9.23 2.36
C ASP A 47 18.69 -8.43 3.33
N ALA A 48 18.14 -7.39 3.98
CA ALA A 48 18.84 -6.61 4.97
C ALA A 48 19.17 -7.49 6.20
N LYS A 49 20.46 -7.51 6.59
CA LYS A 49 20.92 -8.28 7.75
C LYS A 49 20.43 -7.72 9.09
N ILE A 50 20.16 -6.41 9.11
CA ILE A 50 19.62 -5.69 10.26
C ILE A 50 18.43 -4.89 9.74
N LEU A 51 17.29 -5.02 10.41
CA LEU A 51 16.11 -4.21 10.13
C LEU A 51 16.27 -2.87 10.85
N ASP A 52 16.85 -1.89 10.17
CA ASP A 52 17.00 -0.51 10.63
C ASP A 52 16.53 0.49 9.55
N GLN A 53 16.68 1.80 9.77
CA GLN A 53 16.23 2.82 8.82
C GLN A 53 16.83 2.67 7.41
N ARG A 54 17.97 1.99 7.26
CA ARG A 54 18.62 1.76 5.96
C ARG A 54 17.95 0.64 5.17
N ALA A 55 17.19 -0.22 5.83
CA ALA A 55 16.37 -1.23 5.17
C ALA A 55 15.10 -0.63 4.55
N LEU A 56 14.67 0.56 4.99
CA LEU A 56 13.55 1.30 4.40
C LEU A 56 14.02 2.05 3.15
N LEU A 57 13.59 1.57 1.99
CA LEU A 57 13.97 2.14 0.70
C LEU A 57 13.09 3.31 0.29
N SER A 58 11.79 3.22 0.57
CA SER A 58 10.82 4.25 0.20
C SER A 58 9.54 4.13 1.01
N ILE A 59 8.82 5.24 1.12
CA ILE A 59 7.42 5.30 1.53
C ILE A 59 6.69 6.01 0.39
N SER A 60 5.63 5.39 -0.13
CA SER A 60 4.80 5.96 -1.20
C SER A 60 3.33 5.78 -0.86
N ASP A 61 2.44 6.41 -1.62
CA ASP A 61 0.99 6.27 -1.47
C ASP A 61 0.33 5.88 -2.80
N LEU A 62 -0.77 5.14 -2.70
CA LEU A 62 -1.66 4.80 -3.81
C LEU A 62 -2.75 5.86 -4.01
N GLY A 63 -2.61 7.03 -3.39
CA GLY A 63 -3.62 8.05 -3.22
C GLY A 63 -3.66 8.57 -1.78
N LEU A 64 -4.35 9.70 -1.58
CA LEU A 64 -4.42 10.39 -0.29
C LEU A 64 -4.97 9.50 0.82
N ALA A 65 -4.30 9.49 1.97
CA ALA A 65 -4.75 8.80 3.17
C ALA A 65 -6.08 9.38 3.66
N GLY A 66 -7.01 8.51 4.06
CA GLY A 66 -8.38 8.92 4.42
C GLY A 66 -9.31 9.13 3.22
N GLU A 67 -8.78 9.09 2.00
CA GLU A 67 -9.55 9.10 0.76
C GLU A 67 -9.33 7.84 -0.09
N THR A 68 -8.35 7.02 0.29
CA THR A 68 -7.93 5.80 -0.40
C THR A 68 -7.97 4.63 0.56
N TRP A 69 -8.62 3.55 0.14
CA TRP A 69 -8.60 2.28 0.85
C TRP A 69 -8.19 1.16 -0.11
N SER A 70 -7.30 0.29 0.34
CA SER A 70 -6.90 -0.92 -0.37
C SER A 70 -6.95 -2.10 0.60
N LEU A 71 -7.59 -3.19 0.17
CA LEU A 71 -7.59 -4.47 0.88
C LEU A 71 -6.91 -5.58 0.07
N SER A 72 -6.38 -5.22 -1.10
CA SER A 72 -5.73 -6.15 -2.02
C SER A 72 -4.23 -5.92 -2.05
N GLY A 73 -3.46 -7.01 -1.97
CA GLY A 73 -2.03 -6.97 -2.19
C GLY A 73 -1.72 -6.44 -3.60
N LEU A 74 -0.50 -5.93 -3.78
CA LEU A 74 -0.03 -5.57 -5.11
C LEU A 74 0.19 -6.84 -5.93
N SER A 75 0.11 -6.71 -7.25
CA SER A 75 0.47 -7.76 -8.22
C SER A 75 1.60 -7.27 -9.10
N TYR A 76 2.45 -8.18 -9.57
CA TYR A 76 3.54 -7.86 -10.48
C TYR A 76 3.48 -8.72 -11.73
N ALA A 77 3.55 -8.09 -12.90
CA ALA A 77 3.60 -8.79 -14.18
C ALA A 77 4.33 -7.92 -15.22
N ASN A 78 5.19 -8.54 -16.03
CA ASN A 78 5.86 -7.90 -17.18
C ASN A 78 6.53 -6.54 -16.86
N GLY A 79 7.26 -6.46 -15.76
CA GLY A 79 7.95 -5.21 -15.37
C GLY A 79 7.06 -4.17 -14.69
N ARG A 80 5.78 -4.47 -14.43
CA ARG A 80 4.80 -3.52 -13.93
C ARG A 80 4.19 -3.99 -12.61
N LEU A 81 3.99 -3.04 -11.71
CA LEU A 81 3.24 -3.24 -10.47
C LEU A 81 1.79 -2.79 -10.69
N TYR A 82 0.86 -3.54 -10.13
CA TYR A 82 -0.56 -3.24 -10.17
C TYR A 82 -1.09 -3.17 -8.75
N ALA A 83 -1.82 -2.11 -8.44
CA ALA A 83 -2.47 -1.92 -7.16
C ALA A 83 -3.95 -1.64 -7.39
N ARG A 84 -4.82 -2.36 -6.70
CA ARG A 84 -6.25 -2.08 -6.69
C ARG A 84 -6.60 -1.34 -5.42
N THR A 85 -7.25 -0.19 -5.55
CA THR A 85 -7.89 0.54 -4.46
C THR A 85 -9.40 0.35 -4.54
N LEU A 86 -10.14 0.92 -3.59
CA LEU A 86 -11.60 0.97 -3.63
C LEU A 86 -12.11 1.74 -4.86
N LYS A 87 -11.34 2.73 -5.34
CA LYS A 87 -11.74 3.64 -6.42
C LYS A 87 -11.29 3.16 -7.80
N GLU A 88 -10.09 2.56 -7.90
CA GLU A 88 -9.45 2.34 -9.19
C GLU A 88 -8.43 1.19 -9.20
N LEU A 89 -7.98 0.82 -10.40
CA LEU A 89 -6.83 -0.04 -10.64
C LEU A 89 -5.67 0.81 -11.17
N ILE A 90 -4.57 0.82 -10.44
CA ILE A 90 -3.37 1.61 -10.73
C ILE A 90 -2.30 0.70 -11.33
N CYS A 91 -1.69 1.13 -12.43
CA CYS A 91 -0.50 0.50 -13.00
C CYS A 91 0.71 1.40 -12.75
N ILE A 92 1.67 0.91 -11.99
CA ILE A 92 2.94 1.59 -11.68
C ILE A 92 4.01 0.99 -12.57
N THR A 93 4.61 1.83 -13.41
CA THR A 93 5.71 1.49 -14.31
C THR A 93 6.82 2.50 -14.11
N THR A 94 8.06 2.12 -14.40
CA THR A 94 9.08 3.12 -14.68
C THR A 94 8.61 3.91 -15.91
N THR A 95 8.69 5.23 -15.84
CA THR A 95 8.59 6.09 -17.04
C THR A 95 9.56 5.54 -18.09
N PRO A 96 9.21 5.57 -19.39
CA PRO A 96 10.21 5.40 -20.44
C PRO A 96 11.43 6.32 -20.24
#